data_AF-A0A1B1DWY5-F1
#
_entry.id   AF-A0A1B1DWY5-F1
#
_cell.length_a   1.000
_cell.length_b   1.000
_cell.length_c   1.000
_cell.angle_alpha   90.00
_cell.angle_beta   90.00
_cell.angle_gamma   90.00
#
_symmetry.space_group_name_H-M   'P 1'
#
loop_
_entity.id
_entity.type
_entity.pdbx_description
1 polymer ?
#
loop_
_entity_poly.entity_id
_entity_poly.type
_entity_poly.pdbx_seq_one_letter_code
_entity_poly.pdbx_strand_id
1 'polypeptide(L)'
;MRELWKNIEQHINHFLGGMTKEDMNSKLFGEAGCNDVQIGDRKMTATEKQWCVFLLQNLWKMKELAKTGKDKEILDAKMKFYIRCSIMNVWFYIYKTINCDAHAIITHASTTMYEMYKAMNGEKECYKCNYGELESMHVNGHNVLDHIFDKIKKGGKPIGFRNKLAWARECKEGKVRKKEQEWFDRGGNVKGGGTGSVEVEDIISTMQKDIEKKEPPKEKKFSTRQYEYFLQLMLKWLQQKKKLGDDVTIRILGI
;
A
#
# COMPACT_ATOMS: atom_id res chain seq x y z
N MET A 1 0.48 25.52 2.08
CA MET A 1 -0.41 24.34 2.19
C MET A 1 -0.90 23.80 0.84
N ARG A 2 -1.40 24.61 -0.10
CA ARG A 2 -1.76 24.14 -1.46
C ARG A 2 -0.63 23.43 -2.22
N GLU A 3 0.62 23.85 -2.03
CA GLU A 3 1.79 23.22 -2.67
C GLU A 3 2.06 21.79 -2.17
N LEU A 4 1.83 21.52 -0.87
CA LEU A 4 2.06 20.21 -0.28
C LEU A 4 1.12 19.16 -0.88
N TRP A 5 -0.18 19.50 -0.99
CA TRP A 5 -1.16 18.60 -1.61
C TRP A 5 -0.81 18.31 -3.07
N LYS A 6 -0.43 19.33 -3.85
CA LYS A 6 0.00 19.14 -5.25
C LYS A 6 1.20 18.18 -5.35
N ASN A 7 2.16 18.29 -4.44
CA ASN A 7 3.31 17.40 -4.39
C ASN A 7 2.89 15.95 -4.07
N ILE A 8 2.03 15.75 -3.07
CA ILE A 8 1.46 14.44 -2.73
C ILE A 8 0.74 13.83 -3.93
N GLU A 9 -0.13 14.60 -4.60
CA GLU A 9 -0.84 14.14 -5.79
C GLU A 9 0.13 13.76 -6.92
N GLN A 10 1.15 14.57 -7.18
CA GLN A 10 2.19 14.26 -8.16
C GLN A 10 2.90 12.94 -7.83
N HIS A 11 3.21 12.69 -6.56
CA HIS A 11 3.83 11.44 -6.14
C HIS A 11 2.91 10.23 -6.25
N ILE A 12 1.62 10.37 -5.91
CA ILE A 12 0.62 9.32 -6.10
C ILE A 12 0.52 8.97 -7.59
N ASN A 13 0.34 9.99 -8.45
CA ASN A 13 0.21 9.80 -9.89
C ASN A 13 1.47 9.19 -10.50
N HIS A 14 2.65 9.69 -10.12
CA HIS A 14 3.92 9.19 -10.61
C HIS A 14 4.16 7.74 -10.20
N PHE A 15 3.91 7.40 -8.93
CA PHE A 15 4.10 6.04 -8.45
C PHE A 15 3.11 5.07 -9.10
N LEU A 16 1.80 5.38 -9.08
CA LEU A 16 0.77 4.56 -9.74
C LEU A 16 1.04 4.36 -11.23
N GLY A 17 1.44 5.41 -11.94
CA GLY A 17 1.83 5.32 -13.36
C GLY A 17 3.12 4.53 -13.61
N GLY A 18 3.99 4.42 -12.60
CA GLY A 18 5.16 3.56 -12.63
C GLY A 18 4.86 2.09 -12.32
N MET A 19 3.77 1.80 -11.58
CA MET A 19 3.42 0.43 -11.19
C MET A 19 3.05 -0.43 -12.39
N THR A 20 2.38 0.15 -13.39
CA THR A 20 1.92 -0.54 -14.60
C THR A 20 3.01 -0.69 -15.68
N LYS A 21 4.11 0.07 -15.56
CA LYS A 21 5.23 -0.05 -16.50
C LYS A 21 5.99 -1.34 -16.21
N GLU A 22 6.12 -2.19 -17.23
CA GLU A 22 7.02 -3.34 -17.15
C GLU A 22 8.47 -2.84 -17.14
N ASP A 23 9.14 -3.07 -16.02
CA ASP A 23 10.59 -2.94 -15.87
C ASP A 23 11.14 -4.37 -15.79
N MET A 24 12.08 -4.71 -16.68
CA MET A 24 12.56 -6.09 -16.83
C MET A 24 13.14 -6.63 -15.52
N ASN A 25 13.91 -5.82 -14.79
CA ASN A 25 14.54 -6.25 -13.54
C ASN A 25 13.50 -6.56 -12.47
N SER A 26 12.53 -5.66 -12.30
CA SER A 26 11.47 -5.81 -11.31
C SER A 26 10.52 -6.96 -11.68
N LYS A 27 10.29 -7.19 -12.98
CA LYS A 27 9.47 -8.32 -13.48
C LYS A 27 10.15 -9.67 -13.22
N LEU A 28 11.41 -9.81 -13.62
CA LEU A 28 12.20 -11.03 -13.38
C LEU A 28 12.24 -11.37 -11.89
N PHE A 29 12.42 -10.36 -11.05
CA PHE A 29 12.38 -10.51 -9.60
C PHE A 29 11.02 -10.99 -9.10
N GLY A 30 9.93 -10.37 -9.55
CA GLY A 30 8.58 -10.78 -9.22
C GLY A 30 8.31 -12.23 -9.63
N GLU A 31 8.68 -12.61 -10.85
CA GLU A 31 8.52 -13.97 -11.38
C GLU A 31 9.33 -14.99 -10.59
N ALA A 32 10.61 -14.72 -10.33
CA ALA A 32 11.49 -15.60 -9.58
C ALA A 32 10.99 -15.81 -8.15
N GLY A 33 10.66 -14.73 -7.43
CA GLY A 33 10.19 -14.83 -6.04
C GLY A 33 8.80 -15.45 -5.89
N CYS A 34 8.05 -15.61 -6.98
CA CYS A 34 6.71 -16.18 -7.01
C CYS A 34 6.63 -17.54 -7.71
N ASN A 35 7.74 -18.14 -8.15
CA ASN A 35 7.70 -19.41 -8.88
C ASN A 35 7.38 -20.62 -7.99
N ASP A 36 7.96 -20.67 -6.79
CA ASP A 36 7.94 -21.85 -5.93
C ASP A 36 7.00 -21.72 -4.71
N VAL A 37 6.14 -20.69 -4.70
CA VAL A 37 5.22 -20.44 -3.59
C VAL A 37 4.12 -21.49 -3.58
N GLN A 38 3.97 -22.13 -2.41
CA GLN A 38 2.87 -23.04 -2.11
C GLN A 38 1.89 -22.37 -1.16
N ILE A 39 0.60 -22.63 -1.37
CA ILE A 39 -0.48 -22.19 -0.50
C ILE A 39 -1.03 -23.46 0.14
N GLY A 40 -0.60 -23.77 1.36
CA GLY A 40 -0.80 -25.09 1.94
C GLY A 40 -0.15 -26.16 1.04
N ASP A 41 -0.91 -27.19 0.66
CA ASP A 41 -0.41 -28.31 -0.15
C ASP A 41 -0.55 -28.10 -1.68
N ARG A 42 -0.98 -26.91 -2.12
CA ARG A 42 -1.21 -26.63 -3.55
C ARG A 42 -0.29 -25.55 -4.09
N LYS A 43 -0.01 -25.63 -5.39
CA LYS A 43 0.63 -24.54 -6.15
C LYS A 43 -0.34 -23.36 -6.32
N MET A 44 0.23 -22.17 -6.50
CA MET A 44 -0.54 -21.00 -6.92
C MET A 44 -1.22 -21.24 -8.27
N THR A 45 -2.45 -20.76 -8.40
CA THR A 45 -3.12 -20.60 -9.70
C THR A 45 -2.42 -19.52 -10.54
N ALA A 46 -2.71 -19.48 -11.84
CA ALA A 46 -2.15 -18.45 -12.71
C ALA A 46 -2.48 -17.02 -12.23
N THR A 47 -3.71 -16.79 -11.78
CA THR A 47 -4.16 -15.49 -11.24
C THR A 47 -3.43 -15.15 -9.94
N GLU A 48 -3.28 -16.10 -9.03
CA GLU A 48 -2.53 -15.90 -7.79
C GLU A 48 -1.06 -15.57 -8.04
N LYS A 49 -0.44 -16.26 -9.00
CA LYS A 49 0.92 -15.97 -9.42
C LYS A 49 1.03 -14.58 -10.01
N GLN A 50 0.10 -14.15 -10.86
CA GLN A 50 0.08 -12.78 -11.41
C GLN A 50 0.00 -11.72 -10.29
N TRP A 51 -0.86 -11.94 -9.29
CA TRP A 51 -0.94 -11.05 -8.13
C TRP A 51 0.34 -11.05 -7.30
N CYS A 52 0.91 -12.23 -7.02
CA CYS A 52 2.19 -12.35 -6.33
C CYS A 52 3.28 -11.55 -7.04
N VAL A 53 3.44 -11.76 -8.36
CA VAL A 53 4.43 -11.07 -9.19
C VAL A 53 4.20 -9.57 -9.14
N PHE A 54 2.97 -9.11 -9.33
CA PHE A 54 2.63 -7.70 -9.27
C PHE A 54 2.99 -7.07 -7.92
N LEU A 55 2.60 -7.70 -6.81
CA LEU A 55 2.86 -7.17 -5.47
C LEU A 55 4.37 -7.13 -5.19
N LEU A 56 5.08 -8.22 -5.48
CA LEU A 56 6.51 -8.35 -5.24
C LEU A 56 7.33 -7.39 -6.12
N GLN A 57 6.97 -7.25 -7.39
CA GLN A 57 7.56 -6.30 -8.32
C GLN A 57 7.47 -4.86 -7.81
N ASN A 58 6.31 -4.47 -7.26
CA ASN A 58 6.11 -3.09 -6.81
C ASN A 58 6.77 -2.81 -5.46
N LEU A 59 6.83 -3.79 -4.56
CA LEU A 59 7.65 -3.69 -3.36
C LEU A 59 9.14 -3.50 -3.73
N TRP A 60 9.62 -4.23 -4.75
CA TRP A 60 10.99 -4.05 -5.26
C TRP A 60 11.22 -2.64 -5.82
N LYS A 61 10.29 -2.14 -6.65
CA LYS A 61 10.34 -0.76 -7.17
C LYS A 61 10.39 0.28 -6.04
N MET A 62 9.60 0.11 -4.98
CA MET A 62 9.67 1.01 -3.82
C MET A 62 11.06 1.07 -3.21
N LYS A 63 11.71 -0.09 -3.09
CA LYS A 63 13.07 -0.21 -2.58
C LYS A 63 14.10 0.43 -3.51
N GLU A 64 13.99 0.24 -4.83
CA GLU A 64 14.89 0.91 -5.79
C GLU A 64 14.70 2.43 -5.79
N LEU A 65 13.47 2.91 -5.68
CA LEU A 65 13.17 4.34 -5.51
C LEU A 65 13.67 4.90 -4.18
N ALA A 66 13.82 4.07 -3.14
CA ALA A 66 14.44 4.50 -1.88
C ALA A 66 15.96 4.61 -1.99
N LYS A 67 16.61 3.82 -2.85
CA LYS A 67 18.07 3.88 -3.09
C LYS A 67 18.47 5.05 -3.99
N THR A 68 17.67 5.30 -5.03
CA THR A 68 17.98 6.31 -6.05
C THR A 68 17.60 7.72 -5.65
N GLY A 69 16.89 7.88 -4.54
CA GLY A 69 16.54 9.17 -3.98
C GLY A 69 17.79 9.98 -3.66
N LYS A 70 18.20 10.86 -4.59
CA LYS A 70 18.90 12.12 -4.28
C LYS A 70 17.93 13.09 -3.58
N ASP A 71 17.03 12.56 -2.76
CA ASP A 71 16.14 13.35 -1.94
C ASP A 71 17.08 14.02 -0.94
N LYS A 72 17.47 15.25 -1.26
CA LYS A 72 18.43 16.04 -0.47
C LYS A 72 17.97 16.22 0.97
N GLU A 73 16.73 15.82 1.28
CA GLU A 73 16.06 16.00 2.54
C GLU A 73 15.35 14.71 2.99
N ILE A 74 15.68 14.28 4.20
CA ILE A 74 15.09 13.10 4.89
C ILE A 74 13.56 13.17 4.94
N LEU A 75 13.00 14.39 4.95
CA LEU A 75 11.56 14.66 5.07
C LEU A 75 10.80 14.23 3.82
N ASP A 76 11.31 14.59 2.64
CA ASP A 76 10.71 14.25 1.36
C ASP A 76 10.73 12.73 1.13
N ALA A 77 11.85 12.08 1.49
CA ALA A 77 11.99 10.63 1.44
C ALA A 77 10.95 9.89 2.30
N LYS A 78 10.68 10.37 3.52
CA LYS A 78 9.69 9.76 4.43
C LYS A 78 8.26 9.95 3.96
N MET A 79 7.90 11.14 3.45
CA MET A 79 6.58 11.39 2.86
C MET A 79 6.35 10.50 1.63
N LYS A 80 7.32 10.45 0.71
CA LYS A 80 7.30 9.57 -0.45
C LYS A 80 7.16 8.10 -0.04
N PHE A 81 7.90 7.66 0.97
CA PHE A 81 7.80 6.31 1.50
C PHE A 81 6.40 6.01 2.05
N TYR A 82 5.84 6.91 2.85
CA TYR A 82 4.48 6.78 3.38
C TYR A 82 3.45 6.63 2.25
N ILE A 83 3.46 7.52 1.26
CA ILE A 83 2.55 7.46 0.11
C ILE A 83 2.65 6.11 -0.62
N ARG A 84 3.88 5.64 -0.88
CA ARG A 84 4.12 4.35 -1.55
C ARG A 84 3.58 3.18 -0.72
N CYS A 85 3.79 3.20 0.60
CA CYS A 85 3.21 2.20 1.51
C CYS A 85 1.69 2.24 1.51
N SER A 86 1.06 3.41 1.56
CA SER A 86 -0.40 3.55 1.50
C SER A 86 -0.95 2.94 0.21
N ILE A 87 -0.30 3.20 -0.93
CA ILE A 87 -0.69 2.61 -2.21
C ILE A 87 -0.56 1.08 -2.19
N MET A 88 0.54 0.54 -1.66
CA MET A 88 0.69 -0.92 -1.53
C MET A 88 -0.33 -1.54 -0.57
N ASN A 89 -0.62 -0.89 0.55
CA ASN A 89 -1.65 -1.35 1.49
C ASN A 89 -3.03 -1.39 0.84
N VAL A 90 -3.35 -0.42 -0.02
CA VAL A 90 -4.59 -0.47 -0.82
C VAL A 90 -4.60 -1.69 -1.75
N TRP A 91 -3.50 -1.97 -2.45
CA TRP A 91 -3.42 -3.16 -3.31
C TRP A 91 -3.50 -4.47 -2.55
N PHE A 92 -2.88 -4.57 -1.38
CA PHE A 92 -3.01 -5.75 -0.52
C PHE A 92 -4.43 -5.92 -0.02
N TYR A 93 -5.09 -4.84 0.37
CA TYR A 93 -6.49 -4.92 0.77
C TYR A 93 -7.34 -5.39 -0.41
N ILE A 94 -7.22 -4.74 -1.58
CA ILE A 94 -7.95 -5.15 -2.78
C ILE A 94 -7.70 -6.62 -3.05
N TYR A 95 -6.47 -7.12 -2.88
CA TYR A 95 -6.22 -8.54 -3.09
C TYR A 95 -6.87 -9.45 -2.04
N LYS A 96 -6.88 -9.04 -0.76
CA LYS A 96 -7.53 -9.77 0.33
C LYS A 96 -9.04 -9.93 0.13
N THR A 97 -9.70 -8.91 -0.40
CA THR A 97 -11.16 -8.96 -0.58
C THR A 97 -11.58 -9.99 -1.63
N ILE A 98 -10.65 -10.44 -2.48
CA ILE A 98 -10.97 -11.05 -3.78
C ILE A 98 -10.37 -12.44 -3.92
N ASN A 99 -9.46 -12.75 -3.01
CA ASN A 99 -8.84 -14.04 -2.88
C ASN A 99 -8.72 -14.38 -1.40
N CYS A 100 -9.34 -15.49 -1.00
CA CYS A 100 -9.36 -15.92 0.41
C CYS A 100 -8.00 -16.44 0.87
N ASP A 101 -7.17 -16.84 -0.09
CA ASP A 101 -5.80 -17.28 0.14
C ASP A 101 -4.79 -16.12 -0.06
N ALA A 102 -5.28 -14.89 -0.27
CA ALA A 102 -4.42 -13.71 -0.42
C ALA A 102 -3.49 -13.52 0.77
N HIS A 103 -3.90 -13.89 1.98
CA HIS A 103 -3.07 -13.78 3.17
C HIS A 103 -1.73 -14.49 2.98
N ALA A 104 -1.74 -15.76 2.53
CA ALA A 104 -0.52 -16.53 2.34
C ALA A 104 0.42 -15.85 1.33
N ILE A 105 -0.13 -15.35 0.23
CA ILE A 105 0.63 -14.70 -0.85
C ILE A 105 1.18 -13.34 -0.42
N ILE A 106 0.38 -12.53 0.28
CA ILE A 106 0.81 -11.22 0.79
C ILE A 106 1.92 -11.40 1.82
N THR A 107 1.75 -12.36 2.73
CA THR A 107 2.77 -12.69 3.74
C THR A 107 4.04 -13.17 3.07
N HIS A 108 3.95 -14.06 2.07
CA HIS A 108 5.10 -14.51 1.29
C HIS A 108 5.84 -13.34 0.63
N ALA A 109 5.13 -12.52 -0.18
CA ALA A 109 5.74 -11.38 -0.87
C ALA A 109 6.40 -10.39 0.10
N SER A 110 5.78 -10.17 1.25
CA SER A 110 6.30 -9.30 2.31
C SER A 110 7.55 -9.86 2.97
N THR A 111 7.56 -11.16 3.28
CA THR A 111 8.70 -11.86 3.88
C THR A 111 9.87 -11.93 2.92
N THR A 112 9.64 -12.30 1.65
CA THR A 112 10.68 -12.30 0.61
C THR A 112 11.37 -10.93 0.51
N MET A 113 10.59 -9.85 0.52
CA MET A 113 11.14 -8.49 0.48
C MET A 113 11.93 -8.14 1.74
N TYR A 114 11.46 -8.56 2.91
CA TYR A 114 12.16 -8.34 4.16
C TYR A 114 13.50 -9.09 4.21
N GLU A 115 13.53 -10.37 3.83
CA GLU A 115 14.74 -11.20 3.79
C GLU A 115 15.77 -10.63 2.82
N MET A 116 15.33 -10.19 1.65
CA MET A 116 16.21 -9.57 0.67
C MET A 116 16.74 -8.22 1.14
N TYR A 117 15.91 -7.42 1.82
CA TYR A 117 16.40 -6.21 2.45
C TYR A 117 17.47 -6.50 3.49
N LYS A 118 17.23 -7.49 4.36
CA LYS A 118 18.17 -7.92 5.39
C LYS A 118 19.49 -8.40 4.78
N ALA A 119 19.43 -9.18 3.70
CA ALA A 119 20.61 -9.67 2.99
C ALA A 119 21.47 -8.54 2.38
N MET A 120 20.85 -7.46 1.89
CA MET A 120 21.56 -6.36 1.24
C MET A 120 22.09 -5.29 2.21
N ASN A 121 21.38 -5.02 3.31
CA ASN A 121 21.63 -3.87 4.18
C ASN A 121 22.03 -4.23 5.62
N GLY A 122 22.13 -5.52 5.94
CA GLY A 122 22.32 -6.00 7.31
C GLY A 122 21.11 -5.72 8.20
N GLU A 123 21.33 -5.54 9.51
CA GLU A 123 20.27 -5.28 10.50
C GLU A 123 19.76 -3.83 10.53
N LYS A 124 20.15 -2.98 9.57
CA LYS A 124 19.65 -1.60 9.52
C LYS A 124 18.13 -1.57 9.37
N GLU A 125 17.49 -0.54 9.93
CA GLU A 125 16.03 -0.36 9.89
C GLU A 125 15.53 -0.50 8.45
N CYS A 126 14.84 -1.61 8.20
CA CYS A 126 14.00 -1.76 7.02
C CYS A 126 12.78 -0.87 7.27
N TYR A 127 12.57 0.13 6.43
CA TYR A 127 11.28 0.79 6.40
C TYR A 127 10.23 -0.27 6.00
N LYS A 128 9.56 -0.84 7.01
CA LYS A 128 8.50 -1.82 6.82
C LYS A 128 7.20 -1.05 6.62
N CYS A 129 6.50 -1.31 5.52
CA CYS A 129 5.09 -0.98 5.48
C CYS A 129 4.39 -1.96 6.44
N ASN A 130 3.70 -1.45 7.46
CA ASN A 130 2.85 -2.30 8.29
C ASN A 130 1.63 -2.68 7.45
N TYR A 131 1.60 -3.93 7.00
CA TYR A 131 0.59 -4.43 6.08
C TYR A 131 -0.73 -4.70 6.82
N GLY A 132 -1.84 -4.16 6.30
CA GLY A 132 -3.19 -4.45 6.79
C GLY A 132 -3.91 -3.31 7.51
N GLU A 133 -3.19 -2.25 7.91
CA GLU A 133 -3.82 -1.03 8.40
C GLU A 133 -3.83 0.03 7.29
N LEU A 134 -5.05 0.41 6.89
CA LEU A 134 -5.28 1.60 6.07
C LEU A 134 -5.48 2.76 7.03
N GLU A 135 -4.46 3.60 7.15
CA GLU A 135 -4.55 4.84 7.92
C GLU A 135 -4.97 5.99 7.01
N SER A 136 -6.05 6.68 7.40
CA SER A 136 -6.47 7.90 6.73
C SER A 136 -5.55 9.06 7.12
N MET A 137 -5.00 9.75 6.14
CA MET A 137 -4.22 10.98 6.34
C MET A 137 -4.93 12.14 5.67
N HIS A 138 -5.14 13.22 6.41
CA HIS A 138 -5.73 14.45 5.88
C HIS A 138 -4.63 15.51 5.68
N VAL A 139 -4.56 16.07 4.48
CA VAL A 139 -3.64 17.16 4.14
C VAL A 139 -4.42 18.25 3.43
N ASN A 140 -4.46 19.44 4.04
CA ASN A 140 -5.18 20.59 3.48
C ASN A 140 -6.67 20.27 3.17
N GLY A 141 -7.33 19.53 4.07
CA GLY A 141 -8.73 19.11 3.90
C GLY A 141 -8.96 17.95 2.94
N HIS A 142 -7.91 17.41 2.31
CA HIS A 142 -8.03 16.26 1.43
C HIS A 142 -7.56 14.98 2.11
N ASN A 143 -8.36 13.91 1.99
CA ASN A 143 -7.96 12.58 2.41
C ASN A 143 -7.05 11.95 1.34
N VAL A 144 -5.80 11.69 1.71
CA VAL A 144 -4.78 11.06 0.84
C VAL A 144 -5.24 9.67 0.39
N LEU A 145 -5.85 8.91 1.29
CA LEU A 145 -6.27 7.54 1.02
C LEU A 145 -7.45 7.51 0.05
N ASP A 146 -8.44 8.39 0.22
CA ASP A 146 -9.56 8.52 -0.73
C ASP A 146 -9.05 8.91 -2.12
N HIS A 147 -8.06 9.80 -2.19
CA HIS A 147 -7.44 10.16 -3.46
C HIS A 147 -6.71 8.98 -4.12
N ILE A 148 -6.04 8.12 -3.34
CA ILE A 148 -5.43 6.89 -3.86
C ILE A 148 -6.50 5.96 -4.43
N PHE A 149 -7.62 5.75 -3.71
CA PHE A 149 -8.75 4.95 -4.21
C PHE A 149 -9.30 5.49 -5.52
N ASP A 150 -9.54 6.80 -5.57
CA ASP A 150 -10.01 7.48 -6.76
C ASP A 150 -9.10 7.27 -7.96
N LYS A 151 -7.77 7.37 -7.75
CA LYS A 151 -6.78 7.19 -8.82
C LYS A 151 -6.69 5.73 -9.26
N ILE A 152 -6.78 4.77 -8.34
CA ILE A 152 -6.82 3.34 -8.68
C ILE A 152 -8.10 3.00 -9.46
N LYS A 153 -9.25 3.56 -9.05
CA LYS A 153 -10.53 3.40 -9.73
C LYS A 153 -10.51 3.99 -11.14
N LYS A 154 -10.12 5.27 -11.28
CA LYS A 154 -10.04 5.99 -12.56
C LYS A 154 -8.93 5.47 -13.47
N GLY A 155 -7.88 4.90 -12.89
CA GLY A 155 -6.73 4.34 -13.59
C GLY A 155 -7.05 3.18 -14.52
N GLY A 156 -8.27 2.64 -14.47
CA GLY A 156 -8.85 1.83 -15.53
C GLY A 156 -8.06 0.55 -15.81
N LYS A 157 -8.51 -0.54 -15.17
CA LYS A 157 -7.94 -1.91 -15.16
C LYS A 157 -6.72 -2.00 -14.25
N PRO A 158 -6.83 -2.67 -13.09
CA PRO A 158 -5.69 -3.17 -12.36
C PRO A 158 -4.77 -3.90 -13.35
N ILE A 159 -3.56 -3.39 -13.54
CA ILE A 159 -2.36 -4.08 -14.05
C ILE A 159 -2.66 -5.24 -15.00
N GLY A 160 -2.79 -4.99 -16.30
CA GLY A 160 -2.73 -6.07 -17.28
C GLY A 160 -3.77 -7.20 -17.13
N PHE A 161 -4.69 -7.15 -16.16
CA PHE A 161 -5.87 -8.00 -16.03
C PHE A 161 -6.86 -7.54 -17.10
N ARG A 162 -6.43 -7.69 -18.37
CA ARG A 162 -7.20 -7.34 -19.56
C ARG A 162 -8.48 -8.16 -19.66
N ASN A 163 -8.50 -9.31 -19.00
CA ASN A 163 -9.63 -10.21 -18.92
C ASN A 163 -10.16 -10.20 -17.50
N LYS A 164 -11.47 -9.96 -17.38
CA LYS A 164 -12.29 -10.03 -16.16
C LYS A 164 -11.64 -10.94 -15.12
N LEU A 165 -11.13 -10.36 -14.04
CA LEU A 165 -10.82 -11.13 -12.85
C LEU A 165 -12.09 -11.93 -12.55
N ALA A 166 -12.01 -13.26 -12.60
CA ALA A 166 -13.05 -14.09 -12.00
C ALA A 166 -12.74 -14.02 -10.51
N TRP A 167 -13.26 -12.97 -9.86
CA TRP A 167 -13.10 -12.75 -8.42
C TRP A 167 -13.51 -14.05 -7.75
N ALA A 168 -12.63 -14.59 -6.90
CA ALA A 168 -13.04 -15.74 -6.11
C ALA A 168 -14.27 -15.31 -5.30
N ARG A 169 -15.18 -16.26 -5.02
CA ARG A 169 -16.32 -16.06 -4.11
C ARG A 169 -15.95 -15.09 -3.01
N GLU A 170 -16.82 -14.11 -2.76
CA GLU A 170 -16.75 -13.27 -1.57
C GLU A 170 -16.21 -14.10 -0.41
N CYS A 171 -15.01 -13.76 0.05
CA CYS A 171 -14.45 -14.41 1.22
C CYS A 171 -15.40 -14.05 2.34
N LYS A 172 -16.24 -15.00 2.77
CA LYS A 172 -17.17 -14.77 3.87
C LYS A 172 -16.34 -14.53 5.13
N GLU A 173 -15.99 -13.27 5.38
CA GLU A 173 -15.06 -12.81 6.41
C GLU A 173 -15.45 -13.31 7.81
N GLY A 174 -16.73 -13.63 8.02
CA GLY A 174 -17.25 -14.16 9.26
C GLY A 174 -16.68 -15.51 9.74
N LYS A 175 -16.00 -16.28 8.89
CA LYS A 175 -15.28 -17.52 9.31
C LYS A 175 -13.76 -17.42 9.24
N VAL A 176 -13.22 -16.35 8.63
CA VAL A 176 -11.78 -16.21 8.36
C VAL A 176 -11.06 -15.67 9.59
N ARG A 177 -11.61 -14.68 10.31
CA ARG A 177 -10.93 -14.08 11.47
C ARG A 177 -10.63 -15.04 12.62
N LYS A 178 -11.52 -16.00 12.90
CA LYS A 178 -11.32 -17.02 13.95
C LYS A 178 -10.36 -18.12 13.48
N LYS A 179 -10.40 -18.46 12.19
CA LYS A 179 -9.48 -19.43 11.58
C LYS A 179 -8.12 -18.86 11.23
N GLU A 180 -7.94 -17.56 11.00
CA GLU A 180 -6.64 -16.92 10.74
C GLU A 180 -5.75 -16.97 11.97
N GLN A 181 -6.33 -16.74 13.16
CA GLN A 181 -5.64 -16.91 14.43
C GLN A 181 -5.31 -18.40 14.68
N GLU A 182 -6.27 -19.31 14.43
CA GLU A 182 -6.09 -20.76 14.59
C GLU A 182 -5.22 -21.43 13.50
N TRP A 183 -5.12 -20.86 12.29
CA TRP A 183 -4.30 -21.36 11.18
C TRP A 183 -2.82 -21.03 11.39
N PHE A 184 -2.54 -19.88 12.01
CA PHE A 184 -1.22 -19.56 12.57
C PHE A 184 -0.75 -20.64 13.56
N ASP A 185 -1.70 -21.30 14.25
CA ASP A 185 -1.41 -22.36 15.21
C ASP A 185 -1.44 -23.78 14.62
N ARG A 186 -2.07 -24.04 13.46
CA ARG A 186 -2.40 -25.42 13.03
C ARG A 186 -2.34 -25.81 11.53
N GLY A 187 -1.83 -24.97 10.62
CA GLY A 187 -1.42 -25.40 9.26
C GLY A 187 -2.41 -26.33 8.51
N GLY A 188 -3.60 -25.82 8.12
CA GLY A 188 -4.68 -26.65 7.57
C GLY A 188 -5.30 -26.16 6.24
N ASN A 189 -5.73 -27.11 5.41
CA ASN A 189 -6.14 -26.96 4.00
C ASN A 189 -7.68 -26.78 3.83
N VAL A 190 -8.15 -25.96 2.89
CA VAL A 190 -9.59 -25.71 2.61
C VAL A 190 -9.87 -25.76 1.10
N LYS A 191 -10.94 -26.45 0.69
CA LYS A 191 -11.45 -26.46 -0.69
C LYS A 191 -12.74 -25.65 -0.82
N GLY A 192 -12.88 -24.85 -1.88
CA GLY A 192 -14.13 -24.17 -2.24
C GLY A 192 -14.23 -23.89 -3.73
N GLY A 193 -15.37 -24.22 -4.35
CA GLY A 193 -15.62 -23.98 -5.78
C GLY A 193 -17.03 -23.47 -6.08
N GLY A 194 -17.11 -22.32 -6.75
CA GLY A 194 -18.28 -21.70 -7.40
C GLY A 194 -17.97 -20.26 -7.84
N THR A 195 -18.55 -19.80 -8.93
CA THR A 195 -18.13 -18.62 -9.69
C THR A 195 -19.18 -17.50 -9.67
N GLY A 196 -18.79 -16.31 -9.20
CA GLY A 196 -19.52 -15.05 -9.37
C GLY A 196 -18.52 -13.93 -9.61
N SER A 197 -18.81 -12.98 -10.50
CA SER A 197 -17.93 -11.84 -10.78
C SER A 197 -18.32 -10.64 -9.93
N VAL A 198 -17.37 -10.07 -9.19
CA VAL A 198 -17.53 -8.81 -8.44
C VAL A 198 -16.81 -7.70 -9.21
N GLU A 199 -17.29 -6.46 -9.24
CA GLU A 199 -16.55 -5.38 -9.89
C GLU A 199 -15.57 -4.70 -8.91
N VAL A 200 -14.42 -4.21 -9.41
CA VAL A 200 -13.43 -3.46 -8.61
C VAL A 200 -14.12 -2.29 -7.87
N GLU A 201 -15.10 -1.67 -8.52
CA GLU A 201 -15.83 -0.52 -7.99
C GLU A 201 -16.63 -0.86 -6.74
N ASP A 202 -17.22 -2.06 -6.68
CA ASP A 202 -18.02 -2.52 -5.55
C ASP A 202 -17.14 -2.72 -4.31
N ILE A 203 -15.92 -3.20 -4.52
CA ILE A 203 -14.96 -3.42 -3.45
C ILE A 203 -14.42 -2.10 -2.93
N ILE A 204 -14.02 -1.18 -3.81
CA ILE A 204 -13.60 0.16 -3.38
C ILE A 204 -14.72 0.86 -2.62
N SER A 205 -15.97 0.71 -3.07
CA SER A 205 -17.13 1.29 -2.38
C SER A 205 -17.36 0.64 -1.02
N THR A 206 -17.19 -0.68 -0.90
CA THR A 206 -17.28 -1.41 0.37
C THR A 206 -16.15 -0.99 1.31
N MET A 207 -14.94 -0.80 0.79
CA MET A 207 -13.78 -0.31 1.53
C MET A 207 -14.02 1.07 2.13
N GLN A 208 -14.49 2.00 1.31
CA GLN A 208 -14.81 3.36 1.77
C GLN A 208 -15.85 3.29 2.88
N LYS A 209 -16.92 2.50 2.70
CA LYS A 209 -17.93 2.26 3.74
C LYS A 209 -17.35 1.64 5.01
N ASP A 210 -16.41 0.69 4.92
CA ASP A 210 -15.80 0.07 6.09
C ASP A 210 -14.82 1.01 6.82
N ILE A 211 -14.18 1.92 6.09
CA ILE A 211 -13.37 3.01 6.66
C ILE A 211 -14.27 4.03 7.37
N GLU A 212 -15.41 4.40 6.77
CA GLU A 212 -16.40 5.33 7.32
C GLU A 212 -17.17 4.75 8.53
N LYS A 213 -17.50 3.45 8.50
CA LYS A 213 -18.25 2.74 9.56
C LYS A 213 -17.43 2.46 10.81
N LYS A 214 -16.10 2.30 10.67
CA LYS A 214 -15.24 2.32 11.84
C LYS A 214 -15.46 3.69 12.47
N GLU A 215 -15.90 3.73 13.74
CA GLU A 215 -15.96 4.98 14.50
C GLU A 215 -14.72 5.80 14.13
N PRO A 216 -14.88 7.09 13.74
CA PRO A 216 -13.76 7.90 13.30
C PRO A 216 -12.67 7.68 14.34
N PRO A 217 -11.55 7.05 13.96
CA PRO A 217 -10.66 6.40 14.91
C PRO A 217 -10.37 7.43 15.97
N LYS A 218 -10.88 7.22 17.21
CA LYS A 218 -10.94 8.23 18.29
C LYS A 218 -9.75 9.12 18.11
N GLU A 219 -10.01 10.33 17.58
CA GLU A 219 -9.03 11.15 16.85
C GLU A 219 -7.65 10.71 17.28
N LYS A 220 -7.01 9.77 16.52
CA LYS A 220 -5.76 9.16 16.97
C LYS A 220 -4.82 10.34 17.00
N LYS A 221 -4.72 10.98 18.17
CA LYS A 221 -3.83 12.10 18.41
C LYS A 221 -2.53 11.53 17.93
N PHE A 222 -1.98 12.16 16.90
CA PHE A 222 -0.63 11.86 16.48
C PHE A 222 0.14 11.60 17.76
N SER A 223 0.78 10.43 17.86
CA SER A 223 1.62 10.19 19.04
C SER A 223 2.48 11.43 19.23
N THR A 224 2.80 11.81 20.47
CA THR A 224 3.56 13.04 20.72
C THR A 224 4.76 13.15 19.78
N ARG A 225 5.42 12.01 19.50
CA ARG A 225 6.44 11.86 18.45
C ARG A 225 5.97 12.19 17.03
N GLN A 226 4.87 11.64 16.53
CA GLN A 226 4.36 11.98 15.20
C GLN A 226 3.91 13.44 15.09
N TYR A 227 3.34 14.03 16.15
CA TYR A 227 2.90 15.42 16.16
C TYR A 227 4.08 16.38 16.20
N GLU A 228 5.03 16.16 17.10
CA GLU A 228 6.31 16.88 17.15
C GLU A 228 7.05 16.74 15.82
N TYR A 229 7.04 15.55 15.23
CA TYR A 229 7.65 15.29 13.94
C TYR A 229 6.96 16.08 12.82
N PHE A 230 5.62 16.10 12.79
CA PHE A 230 4.83 16.88 11.84
C PHE A 230 5.01 18.40 12.02
N LEU A 231 5.11 18.87 13.27
CA LEU A 231 5.42 20.26 13.58
C LEU A 231 6.84 20.64 13.15
N GLN A 232 7.83 19.78 13.42
CA GLN A 232 9.20 19.98 12.92
C GLN A 232 9.26 19.97 11.39
N LEU A 233 8.45 19.13 10.73
CA LEU A 233 8.25 19.10 9.29
C LEU A 233 7.75 20.44 8.76
N MET A 234 6.66 20.97 9.35
CA MET A 234 6.11 22.26 8.95
C MET A 234 7.10 23.40 9.21
N LEU A 235 7.76 23.43 10.38
CA LEU A 235 8.71 24.48 10.73
C LEU A 235 9.93 24.49 9.81
N LYS A 236 10.50 23.34 9.46
CA LYS A 236 11.65 23.26 8.54
C LYS A 236 11.27 23.67 7.12
N TRP A 237 10.11 23.23 6.64
CA TRP A 237 9.60 23.63 5.33
C TRP A 237 9.39 25.16 5.25
N LEU A 238 8.84 25.77 6.29
CA LEU A 238 8.67 27.22 6.40
C LEU A 238 10.01 27.98 6.40
N GLN A 239 11.00 27.46 7.13
CA GLN A 239 12.34 28.05 7.17
C GLN A 239 13.03 28.02 5.81
N GLN A 240 12.84 26.96 5.02
CA GLN A 240 13.39 26.87 3.66
C GLN A 240 12.70 27.82 2.69
N LYS A 241 11.38 27.92 2.75
CA LYS A 241 10.61 28.88 1.94
C LYS A 241 11.05 30.32 2.22
N LYS A 242 11.24 30.67 3.49
CA LYS A 242 11.80 31.97 3.89
C LYS A 242 13.20 32.23 3.30
N LYS A 243 14.06 31.20 3.20
CA LYS A 243 15.40 31.33 2.59
C LYS A 243 15.36 31.52 1.07
N LEU A 244 14.31 31.03 0.41
CA LEU A 244 14.11 31.18 -1.03
C LEU A 244 13.46 32.52 -1.41
N GLY A 245 13.16 33.38 -0.43
CA GLY A 245 12.49 34.66 -0.66
C GLY A 245 10.98 34.54 -0.91
N ASP A 246 10.41 33.36 -0.73
CA ASP A 246 8.97 33.16 -0.82
C ASP A 246 8.31 33.77 0.43
N ASP A 247 7.45 34.77 0.24
CA ASP A 247 6.65 35.34 1.32
C ASP A 247 5.54 34.36 1.72
N VAL A 248 5.73 33.68 2.85
CA VAL A 248 4.77 32.70 3.37
C VAL A 248 4.04 33.28 4.57
N THR A 249 2.86 33.85 4.32
CA THR A 249 1.94 34.22 5.40
C THR A 249 1.14 32.99 5.86
N ILE A 250 1.31 32.60 7.12
CA ILE A 250 0.49 31.56 7.76
C ILE A 250 -0.59 32.24 8.59
N ARG A 251 -1.86 32.04 8.24
CA ARG A 251 -2.96 32.31 9.15
C ARG A 251 -3.21 31.06 9.97
N ILE A 252 -2.77 31.07 11.22
CA ILE A 252 -3.21 30.08 12.20
C ILE A 252 -4.63 30.49 12.57
N LEU A 253 -5.61 29.76 12.05
CA LEU A 253 -6.97 29.85 12.55
C LEU A 253 -6.97 29.16 13.91
N GLY A 254 -7.24 29.94 14.97
CA GLY A 254 -7.35 29.43 16.32
C GLY A 254 -8.40 28.33 16.39
N ILE A 255 -8.06 27.26 17.10
CA ILE A 255 -8.97 26.18 17.50
C ILE A 255 -9.91 26.72 18.57
#